data_AF-A0A3S1AUH7-F1
#
_entry.id   AF-A0A3S1AUH7-F1
#
_cell.length_a   1.000
_cell.length_b   1.000
_cell.length_c   1.000
_cell.angle_alpha   90.00
_cell.angle_beta   90.00
_cell.angle_gamma   90.00
#
_symmetry.space_group_name_H-M   'P 1'
#
loop_
_entity.id
_entity.type
_entity.pdbx_description
1 polymer ?
#
loop_
_entity_poly.entity_id
_entity_poly.type
_entity_poly.pdbx_seq_one_letter_code
_entity_poly.pdbx_strand_id
1 'polypeptide(L)'
;MKRKRETEPPQEDNNKMDHELSPGAGALERSTSSSGHIYKREPSKRVFVNRSMMMERVKYFGFDMDYTLAMYKSPEYETLGFDLLKVKLVEMGYPKEIGDFEYDPTFPIRGLWFDKLFGTLLKVDGFGNILVCVRGFHFMRA
;
A
#
# COMPACT_ATOMS: atom_id res chain seq x y z
N MET A 1 -5.98 -21.82 11.97
CA MET A 1 -7.26 -22.50 12.27
C MET A 1 -8.09 -21.70 13.29
N LYS A 2 -8.87 -20.70 12.85
CA LYS A 2 -9.88 -19.99 13.68
C LYS A 2 -11.08 -19.59 12.80
N ARG A 3 -12.29 -19.76 13.36
CA ARG A 3 -13.62 -19.67 12.71
C ARG A 3 -14.01 -18.23 12.31
N LYS A 4 -14.70 -18.10 11.19
CA LYS A 4 -15.28 -16.86 10.64
C LYS A 4 -16.32 -16.24 11.58
N ARG A 5 -16.31 -14.90 11.69
CA ARG A 5 -17.46 -14.09 12.11
C ARG A 5 -17.76 -13.11 10.98
N GLU A 6 -18.98 -13.15 10.49
CA GLU A 6 -19.54 -12.24 9.48
C GLU A 6 -19.97 -10.93 10.17
N THR A 7 -19.72 -9.79 9.51
CA THR A 7 -20.28 -8.48 9.88
C THR A 7 -20.66 -7.73 8.60
N GLU A 8 -21.94 -7.36 8.51
CA GLU A 8 -22.58 -6.61 7.42
C GLU A 8 -22.10 -5.14 7.33
N PRO A 9 -22.25 -4.47 6.16
CA PRO A 9 -21.75 -3.12 5.95
C PRO A 9 -22.72 -2.03 6.46
N PRO A 10 -22.25 -0.82 6.82
CA PRO A 10 -23.12 0.29 7.22
C PRO A 10 -23.70 1.06 6.03
N GLN A 11 -24.95 1.52 6.16
CA GLN A 11 -25.74 2.28 5.19
C GLN A 11 -25.30 3.76 5.06
N GLU A 12 -25.42 4.31 3.84
CA GLU A 12 -25.20 5.72 3.49
C GLU A 12 -26.34 6.63 3.96
N ASP A 13 -26.02 7.82 4.47
CA ASP A 13 -26.99 8.87 4.79
C ASP A 13 -26.79 10.07 3.86
N ASN A 14 -27.82 10.36 3.05
CA ASN A 14 -27.86 11.41 2.02
C ASN A 14 -28.94 12.44 2.37
N ASN A 15 -28.56 13.68 2.67
CA ASN A 15 -29.36 14.92 2.56
C ASN A 15 -28.51 16.10 3.10
N LYS A 16 -28.57 17.35 2.63
CA LYS A 16 -29.46 18.07 1.71
C LYS A 16 -28.76 19.37 1.30
N MET A 17 -28.98 19.81 0.05
CA MET A 17 -28.57 21.13 -0.47
C MET A 17 -29.73 22.11 -0.32
N ASP A 18 -29.47 23.25 0.30
CA ASP A 18 -30.42 24.37 0.37
C ASP A 18 -29.71 25.64 -0.13
N HIS A 19 -30.21 26.17 -1.24
CA HIS A 19 -29.69 27.30 -2.00
C HIS A 19 -30.71 28.44 -1.84
N GLU A 20 -30.33 29.59 -1.27
CA GLU A 20 -31.13 30.83 -1.40
C GLU A 20 -30.22 32.05 -1.62
N LEU A 21 -30.60 32.87 -2.60
CA LEU A 21 -29.96 34.09 -3.06
C LEU A 21 -30.98 35.23 -3.00
N SER A 22 -30.56 36.43 -2.54
CA SER A 22 -30.79 37.80 -3.08
C SER A 22 -30.93 38.85 -1.96
N PRO A 23 -30.94 40.18 -2.24
CA PRO A 23 -29.78 41.01 -2.58
C PRO A 23 -29.70 42.31 -1.70
N GLY A 24 -28.55 43.00 -1.67
CA GLY A 24 -28.49 44.34 -1.07
C GLY A 24 -27.09 44.95 -1.04
N ALA A 25 -26.94 46.09 -1.70
CA ALA A 25 -25.68 46.81 -1.91
C ALA A 25 -25.18 47.55 -0.65
N GLY A 26 -23.86 47.58 -0.44
CA GLY A 26 -23.23 48.45 0.56
C GLY A 26 -21.73 48.26 0.70
N ALA A 27 -20.98 49.29 0.29
CA ALA A 27 -19.65 49.69 0.72
C ALA A 27 -18.44 48.72 0.61
N LEU A 28 -17.45 49.21 -0.14
CA LEU A 28 -16.13 48.65 -0.37
C LEU A 28 -15.25 48.74 0.89
N GLU A 29 -15.10 47.65 1.65
CA GLU A 29 -13.94 47.45 2.52
C GLU A 29 -12.96 46.47 1.89
N ARG A 30 -11.79 46.99 1.51
CA ARG A 30 -10.70 46.20 0.93
C ARG A 30 -9.92 45.56 2.07
N SER A 31 -10.46 44.47 2.63
CA SER A 31 -9.71 43.60 3.54
C SER A 31 -8.67 42.82 2.73
N THR A 32 -7.42 43.28 2.72
CA THR A 32 -6.30 42.46 2.26
C THR A 32 -5.99 41.38 3.29
N SER A 33 -6.87 40.39 3.42
CA SER A 33 -6.54 39.12 4.03
C SER A 33 -6.07 38.18 2.93
N SER A 34 -4.81 38.29 2.51
CA SER A 34 -4.15 37.16 1.86
C SER A 34 -3.84 36.11 2.93
N SER A 35 -4.90 35.57 3.55
CA SER A 35 -4.84 34.27 4.20
C SER A 35 -4.66 33.28 3.06
N GLY A 36 -3.42 33.11 2.62
CA GLY A 36 -3.05 32.08 1.68
C GLY A 36 -3.52 30.77 2.27
N HIS A 37 -4.64 30.24 1.76
CA HIS A 37 -5.10 28.92 2.12
C HIS A 37 -3.98 27.96 1.76
N ILE A 38 -3.20 27.55 2.77
CA ILE A 38 -2.26 26.45 2.62
C ILE A 38 -3.14 25.24 2.37
N TYR A 39 -3.28 24.85 1.11
CA TYR A 39 -4.07 23.71 0.69
C TYR A 39 -3.35 22.44 1.17
N LYS A 40 -3.43 22.13 2.46
CA LYS A 40 -2.92 20.89 3.05
C LYS A 40 -3.84 19.75 2.60
N ARG A 41 -3.57 19.21 1.41
CA ARG A 41 -4.25 18.00 0.92
C ARG A 41 -4.07 16.85 1.90
N GLU A 42 -5.02 15.93 1.93
CA GLU A 42 -4.88 14.64 2.63
C GLU A 42 -3.57 13.95 2.21
N PRO A 43 -2.79 13.37 3.15
CA PRO A 43 -1.53 12.69 2.82
C PRO A 43 -1.67 11.63 1.71
N SER A 44 -2.81 10.93 1.66
CA SER A 44 -3.12 9.92 0.63
C SER A 44 -3.23 10.48 -0.79
N LYS A 45 -3.40 11.80 -0.94
CA LYS A 45 -3.52 12.51 -2.24
C LYS A 45 -2.29 13.36 -2.56
N ARG A 46 -1.18 13.20 -1.82
CA ARG A 46 0.06 13.96 -2.01
C ARG A 46 1.08 13.20 -2.86
N VAL A 47 1.87 13.97 -3.61
CA VAL A 47 3.13 13.51 -4.20
C VAL A 47 4.27 13.98 -3.29
N PHE A 48 5.06 13.04 -2.77
CA PHE A 48 6.19 13.33 -1.89
C PHE A 48 7.45 13.70 -2.72
N VAL A 49 8.31 14.54 -2.15
CA VAL A 49 9.49 15.09 -2.85
C VAL A 49 10.75 14.81 -2.03
N ASN A 50 11.64 13.95 -2.55
CA ASN A 50 12.97 13.73 -1.97
C ASN A 50 14.01 14.72 -2.49
N ARG A 51 13.89 15.15 -3.76
CA ARG A 51 14.75 16.15 -4.42
C ARG A 51 13.88 17.09 -5.25
N SER A 52 14.19 18.37 -5.25
CA SER A 52 13.45 19.37 -6.02
C SER A 52 13.43 19.05 -7.51
N MET A 53 12.26 19.14 -8.14
CA MET A 53 12.04 18.89 -9.56
C MET A 53 11.15 19.98 -10.16
N MET A 54 11.58 20.57 -11.27
CA MET A 54 10.81 21.55 -12.02
C MET A 54 10.02 20.86 -13.13
N MET A 55 8.72 20.65 -12.92
CA MET A 55 7.87 19.90 -13.86
C MET A 55 7.82 20.53 -15.26
N GLU A 56 7.98 21.85 -15.38
CA GLU A 56 8.04 22.56 -16.66
C GLU A 56 9.18 22.07 -17.57
N ARG A 57 10.27 21.53 -17.00
CA ARG A 57 11.42 21.02 -17.77
C ARG A 57 11.23 19.59 -18.26
N VAL A 58 10.19 18.89 -17.82
CA VAL A 58 9.91 17.49 -18.18
C VAL A 58 9.17 17.45 -19.51
N LYS A 59 9.76 16.82 -20.54
CA LYS A 59 9.18 16.74 -21.90
C LYS A 59 8.49 15.41 -22.20
N TYR A 60 8.86 14.35 -21.49
CA TYR A 60 8.37 13.00 -21.74
C TYR A 60 7.97 12.35 -20.42
N PHE A 61 6.88 11.60 -20.45
CA PHE A 61 6.36 10.85 -19.31
C PHE A 61 6.37 9.37 -19.70
N GLY A 62 7.25 8.60 -19.07
CA GLY A 62 7.30 7.14 -19.21
C GLY A 62 6.50 6.48 -18.09
N PHE A 63 5.78 5.42 -18.43
CA PHE A 63 5.03 4.60 -17.47
C PHE A 63 5.48 3.16 -17.57
N ASP A 64 5.63 2.51 -16.42
CA ASP A 64 5.68 1.06 -16.32
C ASP A 64 4.24 0.50 -16.20
N MET A 65 4.04 -0.78 -16.48
CA MET A 65 2.71 -1.40 -16.47
C MET A 65 2.36 -1.98 -15.10
N ASP A 66 3.04 -3.05 -14.70
CA ASP A 66 2.65 -3.86 -13.54
C ASP A 66 2.93 -3.13 -12.23
N TYR A 67 1.93 -3.10 -11.34
CA TYR A 67 1.94 -2.32 -10.10
C TYR A 67 2.12 -0.79 -10.25
N THR A 68 2.13 -0.27 -11.49
CA THR A 68 2.18 1.18 -11.78
C THR A 68 0.88 1.67 -12.41
N LEU A 69 0.55 1.22 -13.61
CA LEU A 69 -0.75 1.48 -14.23
C LEU A 69 -1.76 0.39 -13.86
N ALA A 70 -1.32 -0.87 -13.91
CA ALA A 70 -2.11 -2.04 -13.53
C ALA A 70 -1.83 -2.40 -12.06
N MET A 71 -2.60 -1.80 -11.15
CA MET A 71 -2.56 -2.17 -9.75
C MET A 71 -3.37 -3.45 -9.50
N TYR A 72 -2.68 -4.53 -9.19
CA TYR A 72 -3.33 -5.77 -8.77
C TYR A 72 -3.95 -5.64 -7.38
N LYS A 73 -5.08 -6.32 -7.17
CA LYS A 73 -5.78 -6.34 -5.89
C LYS A 73 -5.09 -7.29 -4.93
N SER A 74 -4.83 -6.80 -3.73
CA SER A 74 -4.29 -7.55 -2.61
C SER A 74 -5.42 -7.92 -1.64
N PRO A 75 -5.47 -9.16 -1.12
CA PRO A 75 -4.47 -10.23 -1.22
C PRO A 75 -4.71 -11.24 -2.36
N GLU A 76 -5.71 -11.03 -3.23
CA GLU A 76 -6.17 -12.03 -4.18
C GLU A 76 -5.09 -12.42 -5.21
N TYR A 77 -4.35 -11.42 -5.72
CA TYR A 77 -3.32 -11.67 -6.72
C TYR A 77 -2.13 -12.45 -6.13
N GLU A 78 -1.69 -12.10 -4.92
CA GLU A 78 -0.63 -12.80 -4.20
C GLU A 78 -1.04 -14.22 -3.84
N THR A 79 -2.30 -14.41 -3.43
CA THR A 79 -2.88 -15.74 -3.14
C THR A 79 -2.86 -16.62 -4.38
N LEU A 80 -3.30 -16.10 -5.52
CA LEU A 80 -3.27 -16.82 -6.79
C LEU A 80 -1.84 -17.24 -7.16
N GLY A 81 -0.87 -16.33 -7.06
CA GLY A 81 0.53 -16.63 -7.34
C GLY A 81 1.09 -17.71 -6.42
N PHE A 82 0.74 -17.66 -5.13
CA PHE A 82 1.13 -18.67 -4.14
C PHE A 82 0.54 -20.04 -4.45
N ASP A 83 -0.75 -20.11 -4.80
CA ASP A 83 -1.43 -21.36 -5.14
C ASP A 83 -0.83 -22.03 -6.38
N LEU A 84 -0.56 -21.26 -7.43
CA LEU A 84 0.10 -21.77 -8.64
C LEU A 84 1.52 -22.27 -8.34
N LEU A 85 2.26 -21.57 -7.49
CA LEU A 85 3.62 -21.97 -7.11
C LEU A 85 3.62 -23.30 -6.34
N LYS A 86 2.70 -23.48 -5.38
CA LYS A 86 2.57 -24.76 -4.63
C LYS A 86 2.38 -25.94 -5.58
N VAL A 87 1.45 -25.82 -6.52
CA VAL A 87 1.20 -26.85 -7.54
C VAL A 87 2.48 -27.14 -8.31
N LYS A 88 3.18 -26.08 -8.76
CA LYS A 88 4.39 -26.26 -9.56
C LYS A 88 5.53 -26.95 -8.79
N LEU A 89 5.70 -26.62 -7.50
CA LEU A 89 6.71 -27.26 -6.66
C LEU A 89 6.44 -28.75 -6.48
N VAL A 90 5.18 -29.14 -6.24
CA VAL A 90 4.78 -30.55 -6.13
C VAL A 90 5.04 -31.30 -7.43
N GLU A 91 4.74 -30.70 -8.59
CA GLU A 91 5.07 -31.27 -9.90
C GLU A 91 6.58 -31.49 -10.11
N MET A 92 7.43 -30.63 -9.52
CA MET A 92 8.89 -30.76 -9.57
C MET A 92 9.44 -31.84 -8.63
N GLY A 93 8.58 -32.50 -7.84
CA GLY A 93 8.96 -33.58 -6.92
C GLY A 93 9.13 -33.15 -5.46
N TYR A 94 8.69 -31.93 -5.09
CA TYR A 94 8.62 -31.56 -3.67
C TYR A 94 7.50 -32.34 -2.93
N PRO A 95 7.57 -32.44 -1.60
CA PRO A 95 6.56 -33.15 -0.81
C PRO A 95 5.14 -32.60 -1.04
N LYS A 96 4.13 -33.48 -1.05
CA LYS A 96 2.74 -33.13 -1.38
C LYS A 96 2.09 -32.23 -0.33
N GLU A 97 2.60 -32.28 0.89
CA GLU A 97 2.17 -31.48 2.05
C GLU A 97 2.31 -29.97 1.80
N ILE A 98 3.15 -29.55 0.85
CA ILE A 98 3.24 -28.14 0.42
C ILE A 98 1.89 -27.62 -0.12
N GLY A 99 1.08 -28.50 -0.72
CA GLY A 99 -0.24 -28.14 -1.24
C GLY A 99 -1.21 -27.61 -0.18
N ASP A 100 -1.01 -28.02 1.08
CA ASP A 100 -1.87 -27.68 2.21
C ASP A 100 -1.59 -26.28 2.80
N PHE A 101 -0.52 -25.60 2.34
CA PHE A 101 -0.22 -24.26 2.82
C PHE A 101 -1.22 -23.24 2.30
N GLU A 102 -1.66 -22.33 3.17
CA GLU A 102 -2.49 -21.18 2.81
C GLU A 102 -1.64 -19.90 2.84
N TYR A 103 -1.88 -18.99 1.90
CA TYR A 103 -1.22 -17.70 1.89
C TYR A 103 -1.74 -16.83 3.04
N ASP A 104 -0.82 -16.35 3.89
CA ASP A 104 -1.11 -15.40 4.96
C ASP A 104 -0.54 -14.02 4.58
N PRO A 105 -1.38 -13.03 4.20
CA PRO A 105 -0.92 -11.71 3.81
C PRO A 105 -0.33 -10.90 4.98
N THR A 106 -0.49 -11.36 6.23
CA THR A 106 0.01 -10.65 7.41
C THR A 106 1.47 -10.97 7.73
N PHE A 107 2.02 -12.04 7.15
CA PHE A 107 3.39 -12.47 7.39
C PHE A 107 4.44 -11.74 6.53
N PRO A 108 4.35 -11.75 5.18
CA PRO A 108 5.40 -11.16 4.35
C PRO A 108 5.31 -9.63 4.36
N ILE A 109 6.47 -9.00 4.50
CA ILE A 109 6.63 -7.56 4.23
C ILE A 109 7.59 -7.35 3.08
N ARG A 110 7.36 -6.33 2.27
CA ARG A 110 8.21 -6.00 1.12
C ARG A 110 9.61 -5.57 1.58
N GLY A 111 10.62 -5.97 0.80
CA GLY A 111 12.02 -5.60 1.02
C GLY A 111 12.72 -6.42 2.10
N LEU A 112 12.30 -7.66 2.35
CA LEU A 112 13.07 -8.65 3.11
C LEU A 112 14.17 -9.25 2.26
N TRP A 113 15.26 -9.64 2.89
CA TRP A 113 16.36 -10.37 2.28
C TRP A 113 16.23 -11.84 2.63
N PHE A 114 16.42 -12.71 1.64
CA PHE A 114 16.48 -14.16 1.89
C PHE A 114 17.94 -14.61 1.90
N ASP A 115 18.42 -15.00 3.08
CA ASP A 115 19.72 -15.60 3.23
C ASP A 115 19.65 -17.10 2.90
N LYS A 116 20.29 -17.48 1.79
CA LYS A 116 20.31 -18.86 1.30
C LYS A 116 21.19 -19.78 2.13
N LEU A 117 22.18 -19.26 2.87
CA LEU A 117 23.09 -20.10 3.66
C LEU A 117 22.38 -20.65 4.90
N PHE A 118 21.67 -19.79 5.63
CA PHE A 118 20.97 -20.18 6.85
C PHE A 118 19.46 -20.36 6.68
N GLY A 119 18.90 -20.01 5.51
CA GLY A 119 17.47 -20.11 5.21
C GLY A 119 16.64 -19.13 6.05
N THR A 120 17.14 -17.89 6.22
CA THR A 120 16.50 -16.87 7.05
C THR A 120 15.95 -15.71 6.23
N LEU A 121 14.87 -15.11 6.72
CA LEU A 121 14.33 -13.85 6.23
C LEU A 121 14.82 -12.72 7.13
N LEU A 122 15.51 -11.75 6.53
CA LEU A 122 16.15 -10.64 7.23
C LEU A 122 15.50 -9.32 6.85
N LYS A 123 15.15 -8.52 7.86
CA LYS A 123 14.90 -7.09 7.69
C LYS A 123 16.19 -6.36 8.03
N VAL A 124 16.70 -5.58 7.07
CA VAL A 124 17.96 -4.84 7.22
C VAL A 124 17.74 -3.34 7.08
N ASP A 125 18.61 -2.55 7.68
CA ASP A 125 18.68 -1.10 7.48
C ASP A 125 19.52 -0.72 6.25
N GLY A 126 19.73 0.57 6.01
CA GLY A 126 20.54 1.07 4.90
C GLY A 126 22.05 0.81 5.02
N PHE A 127 22.54 0.39 6.18
CA PHE A 127 23.94 0.03 6.44
C PHE A 127 24.18 -1.48 6.45
N GLY A 128 23.11 -2.28 6.34
CA GLY A 128 23.18 -3.75 6.37
C GLY A 128 23.07 -4.34 7.78
N ASN A 129 22.73 -3.56 8.80
CA ASN A 129 22.48 -4.10 10.14
C ASN A 129 21.15 -4.87 10.16
N ILE A 130 21.13 -5.99 10.88
CA ILE A 130 19.94 -6.82 11.02
C ILE A 130 19.00 -6.18 12.05
N LEU A 131 17.80 -5.80 11.59
CA LEU A 131 16.71 -5.31 12.44
C LEU A 131 15.81 -6.44 12.91
N VAL A 132 15.54 -7.41 12.03
CA VAL A 132 14.71 -8.59 12.31
C VAL A 132 15.32 -9.78 11.58
N CYS A 133 15.38 -10.93 12.26
CA CYS A 133 15.74 -12.20 11.67
C CYS A 133 14.66 -13.24 11.97
N VAL A 134 14.20 -13.93 10.94
CA VAL A 134 13.17 -14.97 11.04
C VAL A 134 13.63 -16.23 10.33
N ARG A 135 13.50 -17.39 11.00
CA ARG A 135 13.71 -18.71 10.38
C ARG A 135 12.39 -19.46 10.36
N GLY A 136 11.83 -19.67 9.17
CA GLY A 136 10.44 -20.14 9.04
C GLY A 136 9.49 -19.13 9.68
N PHE A 137 8.80 -19.52 10.76
CA PHE A 137 7.92 -18.64 11.55
C PHE A 137 8.52 -18.26 12.92
N HIS A 138 9.77 -18.61 13.17
CA HIS A 138 10.44 -18.30 14.44
C HIS A 138 11.24 -17.01 14.35
N PHE A 139 10.78 -16.00 15.07
CA PHE A 139 11.52 -14.75 15.25
C PHE A 139 12.70 -14.98 16.17
N MET A 140 13.90 -14.71 15.66
CA MET A 140 15.13 -14.81 16.43
C MET A 140 15.27 -13.55 17.28
N ARG A 141 15.43 -13.74 18.59
CA ARG A 141 15.77 -12.64 19.50
C ARG A 141 17.27 -12.41 19.43
N ALA A 142 17.66 -11.14 19.47
CA ALA A 142 19.02 -10.73 19.77
C ALA A 142 19.38 -11.05 21.23
#